data_AF-A0A5Z4I0A3-F1
#
_entry.id   AF-A0A5Z4I0A3-F1
#
_cell.length_a   1.000
_cell.length_b   1.000
_cell.length_c   1.000
_cell.angle_alpha   90.00
_cell.angle_beta   90.00
_cell.angle_gamma   90.00
#
_symmetry.space_group_name_H-M   'P 1'
#
loop_
_entity.id
_entity.type
_entity.pdbx_description
1 polymer ?
#
loop_
_entity_poly.entity_id
_entity_poly.type
_entity_poly.pdbx_seq_one_letter_code
_entity_poly.pdbx_strand_id
1 'polypeptide(L)'
;WNNNKFSKNYFSNARKIIREPLNKEHLIIQSLYPNPKYILYHSIFDERSPFKNKENFVHILKELNFKVEFFAISQVDNKFIKNLNHGMGLSTKLFFKKHLLQILKEPLQDKICKKEVSYKCDELVYTFKEENHQIILNITN
;
A
#
# COMPACT_ATOMS: atom_id res chain seq x y z
N TRP A 1 6.31 15.85 14.13
CA TRP A 1 5.93 14.82 15.12
C TRP A 1 6.93 14.84 16.26
N ASN A 2 6.50 14.63 17.50
CA ASN A 2 7.38 14.56 18.66
C ASN A 2 6.81 13.59 19.72
N ASN A 3 7.60 13.25 20.74
CA ASN A 3 7.17 12.34 21.81
C ASN A 3 6.47 13.06 22.98
N ASN A 4 6.20 14.36 22.87
CA ASN A 4 5.51 15.11 23.91
C ASN A 4 4.00 14.92 23.78
N LYS A 5 3.39 14.17 24.70
CA LYS A 5 1.94 13.87 24.72
C LYS A 5 1.02 15.11 24.75
N PHE A 6 1.54 16.24 25.22
CA PHE A 6 0.78 17.50 25.28
C PHE A 6 0.92 18.34 24.01
N SER A 7 1.80 17.95 23.07
CA SER A 7 1.95 18.65 21.81
C SER A 7 0.84 18.28 20.83
N LYS A 8 0.36 19.28 20.07
CA LYS A 8 -0.53 19.04 18.91
C LYS A 8 0.06 18.02 17.91
N ASN A 9 1.39 17.96 17.84
CA ASN A 9 2.14 17.08 16.94
C ASN A 9 2.69 15.82 17.64
N TYR A 10 2.07 15.36 18.73
CA TYR A 10 2.46 14.14 19.42
C TYR A 10 2.38 12.91 18.50
N PHE A 11 3.39 12.06 18.45
CA PHE A 11 3.33 10.80 17.70
C PHE A 11 2.78 9.67 18.59
N SER A 12 1.46 9.64 18.75
CA SER A 12 0.78 8.59 19.54
C SER A 12 0.83 7.24 18.83
N ASN A 13 0.50 6.18 19.58
CA ASN A 13 0.41 4.84 19.03
C ASN A 13 -0.68 4.74 17.95
N ALA A 14 -1.85 5.37 18.13
CA ALA A 14 -2.85 5.52 17.08
C ALA A 14 -2.28 6.06 15.75
N ARG A 15 -1.43 7.10 15.85
CA ARG A 15 -0.78 7.73 14.69
C ARG A 15 0.32 6.86 14.07
N LYS A 16 0.94 5.98 14.85
CA LYS A 16 1.85 4.95 14.33
C LYS A 16 1.05 3.88 13.58
N ILE A 17 -0.02 3.36 14.17
CA ILE A 17 -0.85 2.29 13.62
C ILE A 17 -1.44 2.69 12.27
N ILE A 18 -2.05 3.88 12.15
CA ILE A 18 -2.64 4.34 10.88
C ILE A 18 -1.63 4.48 9.74
N ARG A 19 -0.34 4.56 10.06
CA ARG A 19 0.76 4.69 9.09
C ARG A 19 1.43 3.35 8.78
N GLU A 20 1.09 2.27 9.46
CA GLU A 20 1.70 0.96 9.29
C GLU A 20 1.09 0.23 8.07
N PRO A 21 1.80 0.13 6.94
CA PRO A 21 1.26 -0.50 5.73
C PRO A 21 1.07 -2.01 5.88
N LEU A 22 1.76 -2.64 6.83
CA LEU A 22 1.69 -4.09 7.11
C LEU A 22 0.65 -4.45 8.17
N ASN A 23 -0.20 -3.50 8.58
CA ASN A 23 -1.23 -3.78 9.56
C ASN A 23 -2.25 -4.77 8.99
N LYS A 24 -2.29 -5.98 9.55
CA LYS A 24 -3.16 -7.07 9.08
C LYS A 24 -4.65 -6.72 9.18
N GLU A 25 -5.06 -6.04 10.25
CA GLU A 25 -6.46 -5.61 10.44
C GLU A 25 -6.88 -4.60 9.37
N HIS A 26 -5.99 -3.65 9.03
CA HIS A 26 -6.24 -2.70 7.95
C HIS A 26 -6.38 -3.41 6.60
N LEU A 27 -5.54 -4.41 6.33
CA LEU A 27 -5.62 -5.19 5.10
C LEU A 27 -6.90 -6.03 5.04
N ILE A 28 -7.32 -6.61 6.17
CA ILE A 28 -8.62 -7.29 6.28
C ILE A 28 -9.76 -6.33 5.95
N ILE A 29 -9.78 -5.14 6.55
CA ILE A 29 -10.81 -4.12 6.25
C ILE A 29 -10.80 -3.75 4.77
N GLN A 30 -9.62 -3.55 4.18
CA GLN A 30 -9.49 -3.25 2.75
C GLN A 30 -10.02 -4.38 1.86
N SER A 31 -9.86 -5.64 2.28
CA SER A 31 -10.31 -6.81 1.52
C SER A 31 -11.84 -6.91 1.36
N LEU A 32 -12.59 -6.16 2.17
CA LEU A 32 -14.05 -6.05 2.09
C LEU A 32 -14.54 -5.12 0.97
N TYR A 33 -13.62 -4.38 0.33
CA TYR A 33 -13.90 -3.45 -0.76
C TYR A 33 -13.42 -4.05 -2.09
N PRO A 34 -13.82 -3.48 -3.26
CA PRO A 34 -13.30 -3.91 -4.55
C PRO A 34 -11.76 -3.88 -4.58
N ASN A 35 -11.16 -5.07 -4.64
CA ASN A 35 -9.73 -5.27 -4.45
C ASN A 35 -8.92 -4.78 -5.66
N PRO A 36 -7.93 -3.89 -5.47
CA PRO A 36 -7.02 -3.54 -6.55
C PRO A 36 -6.11 -4.72 -6.91
N LYS A 37 -5.61 -4.70 -8.15
CA LYS A 37 -4.51 -5.55 -8.57
C LYS A 37 -3.19 -4.92 -8.13
N TYR A 38 -2.34 -5.68 -7.45
CA TYR A 38 -0.99 -5.29 -7.08
C TYR A 38 0.02 -5.84 -8.08
N ILE A 39 0.88 -4.97 -8.61
CA ILE A 39 2.05 -5.35 -9.40
C ILE A 39 3.28 -4.78 -8.69
N LEU A 40 4.08 -5.65 -8.09
CA LEU A 40 5.11 -5.29 -7.13
C LEU A 40 6.46 -5.79 -7.61
N TYR A 41 7.44 -4.90 -7.65
CA TYR A 41 8.85 -5.22 -7.86
C TYR A 41 9.61 -4.84 -6.61
N HIS A 42 10.45 -5.74 -6.10
CA HIS A 42 11.26 -5.49 -4.91
C HIS A 42 12.60 -6.17 -5.02
N SER A 43 13.67 -5.43 -4.72
CA SER A 43 15.02 -6.01 -4.69
C SER A 43 15.18 -6.89 -3.46
N ILE A 44 15.75 -8.09 -3.63
CA ILE A 44 16.09 -8.95 -2.49
C ILE A 44 17.21 -8.35 -1.63
N PHE A 45 17.92 -7.34 -2.17
CA PHE A 45 19.03 -6.63 -1.55
C PHE A 45 18.66 -5.21 -1.08
N ASP A 46 17.36 -4.88 -0.98
CA ASP A 46 16.92 -3.55 -0.51
C ASP A 46 17.23 -3.38 0.99
N GLU A 47 18.25 -2.59 1.29
CA GLU A 47 18.67 -2.28 2.67
C GLU A 47 17.74 -1.28 3.38
N ARG A 48 17.02 -0.43 2.62
CA ARG A 48 16.10 0.57 3.18
C ARG A 48 14.77 -0.05 3.58
N SER A 49 14.30 -1.03 2.80
CA SER A 49 13.05 -1.75 3.03
C SER A 49 13.31 -3.24 2.91
N PRO A 50 13.57 -3.93 4.05
CA PRO A 50 13.97 -5.33 4.04
C PRO A 50 13.03 -6.22 3.22
N PHE A 51 13.60 -7.08 2.37
CA PHE A 51 12.83 -7.97 1.50
C PHE A 51 11.79 -8.80 2.27
N LYS A 52 12.13 -9.27 3.48
CA LYS A 52 11.22 -10.05 4.32
C LYS A 52 9.91 -9.33 4.65
N ASN A 53 9.96 -8.01 4.85
CA ASN A 53 8.76 -7.21 5.09
C ASN A 53 7.85 -7.19 3.86
N LYS A 54 8.43 -7.09 2.66
CA LYS A 54 7.68 -7.17 1.41
C LYS A 54 7.11 -8.56 1.16
N GLU A 55 7.87 -9.60 1.47
CA GLU A 55 7.42 -10.99 1.35
C GLU A 55 6.20 -11.25 2.26
N ASN A 56 6.27 -10.83 3.52
CA ASN A 56 5.16 -10.94 4.46
C ASN A 56 3.92 -10.16 3.98
N PHE A 57 4.13 -8.95 3.44
CA PHE A 57 3.05 -8.14 2.84
C PHE A 57 2.33 -8.89 1.71
N VAL A 58 3.11 -9.42 0.76
CA VAL A 58 2.60 -10.18 -0.39
C VAL A 58 1.86 -11.44 0.07
N HIS A 59 2.37 -12.10 1.11
CA HIS A 59 1.71 -13.27 1.70
C HIS A 59 0.32 -12.92 2.25
N ILE A 60 0.22 -11.88 3.10
CA ILE A 60 -1.06 -11.44 3.66
C ILE A 60 -2.04 -11.01 2.56
N LEU A 61 -1.59 -10.28 1.54
CA LEU A 61 -2.44 -9.91 0.40
C LEU A 61 -2.99 -11.14 -0.32
N LYS A 62 -2.17 -12.17 -0.55
CA LYS A 62 -2.62 -13.41 -1.19
C LYS A 62 -3.60 -14.18 -0.31
N GLU A 63 -3.37 -14.28 1.00
CA GLU A 63 -4.31 -14.90 1.94
C GLU A 63 -5.68 -14.21 1.94
N LEU A 64 -5.71 -12.89 1.73
CA LEU A 64 -6.93 -12.08 1.63
C LEU A 64 -7.50 -12.02 0.20
N ASN A 65 -7.06 -12.90 -0.70
CA ASN A 65 -7.55 -13.02 -2.08
C ASN A 65 -7.35 -11.78 -2.96
N PHE A 66 -6.37 -10.92 -2.65
CA PHE A 66 -5.97 -9.86 -3.59
C PHE A 66 -5.25 -10.46 -4.80
N LYS A 67 -5.45 -9.84 -5.97
CA LYS A 67 -4.68 -10.18 -7.17
C LYS A 67 -3.28 -9.58 -7.05
N VAL A 68 -2.25 -10.42 -6.89
CA VAL A 68 -0.87 -9.96 -6.70
C VAL A 68 0.09 -10.61 -7.70
N GLU A 69 0.74 -9.77 -8.52
CA GLU A 69 1.93 -10.12 -9.27
C GLU A 69 3.16 -9.59 -8.52
N PHE A 70 4.02 -10.48 -8.04
CA PHE A 70 5.20 -10.12 -7.26
C PHE A 70 6.48 -10.60 -7.94
N PHE A 71 7.39 -9.67 -8.18
CA PHE A 71 8.70 -9.89 -8.78
C PHE A 71 9.79 -9.61 -7.74
N ALA A 72 10.36 -10.68 -7.19
CA ALA A 72 11.56 -10.63 -6.36
C ALA A 72 12.79 -10.50 -7.29
N ILE A 73 13.47 -9.35 -7.22
CA ILE A 73 14.53 -8.99 -8.14
C ILE A 73 15.89 -9.23 -7.50
N SER A 74 16.69 -10.10 -8.12
CA SER A 74 18.05 -10.42 -7.71
C SER A 74 19.10 -10.07 -8.75
N GLN A 75 18.69 -9.62 -9.94
CA GLN A 75 19.56 -9.32 -11.07
C GLN A 75 19.10 -8.06 -11.79
N VAL A 76 20.06 -7.32 -12.35
CA VAL A 76 19.81 -6.15 -13.20
C VAL A 76 19.67 -6.58 -14.65
N ASP A 77 18.82 -5.88 -15.40
CA ASP A 77 18.72 -6.03 -16.86
C ASP A 77 19.27 -4.80 -17.61
N ASN A 78 19.75 -3.80 -16.87
CA ASN A 78 20.27 -2.51 -17.35
C ASN A 78 19.31 -1.73 -18.27
N LYS A 79 18.03 -2.08 -18.28
CA LYS A 79 16.98 -1.46 -19.09
C LYS A 79 15.82 -1.02 -18.19
N PHE A 80 15.10 -1.98 -17.65
CA PHE A 80 13.96 -1.78 -16.76
C PHE A 80 14.42 -1.73 -15.30
N ILE A 81 15.28 -2.67 -14.89
CA ILE A 81 15.94 -2.74 -13.59
C ILE A 81 17.39 -2.27 -13.76
N LYS A 82 17.71 -1.09 -13.22
CA LYS A 82 19.02 -0.43 -13.40
C LYS A 82 20.02 -0.75 -12.30
N ASN A 83 19.54 -1.05 -11.10
CA ASN A 83 20.35 -1.44 -9.95
C ASN A 83 19.50 -2.28 -8.98
N LEU A 84 20.12 -2.78 -7.92
CA LEU A 84 19.47 -3.58 -6.88
C LEU A 84 19.27 -2.80 -5.57
N ASN A 85 19.48 -1.49 -5.59
CA ASN A 85 19.23 -0.63 -4.45
C ASN A 85 17.72 -0.38 -4.31
N HIS A 86 17.32 0.35 -3.26
CA HIS A 86 15.94 0.75 -3.06
C HIS A 86 15.33 1.41 -4.32
N GLY A 87 14.20 0.89 -4.77
CA GLY A 87 13.51 1.36 -5.99
C GLY A 87 14.14 0.90 -7.31
N MET A 88 15.28 0.19 -7.31
CA MET A 88 15.92 -0.48 -8.45
C MET A 88 16.22 0.42 -9.67
N GLY A 89 16.22 1.74 -9.49
CA GLY A 89 16.27 2.71 -10.60
C GLY A 89 15.09 2.59 -11.58
N LEU A 90 13.97 2.01 -11.14
CA LEU A 90 12.75 1.87 -11.93
C LEU A 90 12.19 3.25 -12.31
N SER A 91 11.90 3.42 -13.60
CA SER A 91 11.18 4.59 -14.09
C SER A 91 9.69 4.32 -14.07
N THR A 92 8.91 5.20 -13.44
CA THR A 92 7.44 5.17 -13.50
C THR A 92 6.91 5.14 -14.93
N LYS A 93 7.53 5.89 -15.86
CA LYS A 93 7.17 5.89 -17.28
C LYS A 93 7.36 4.50 -17.92
N LEU A 94 8.49 3.84 -17.65
CA LEU A 94 8.75 2.49 -18.15
C LEU A 94 7.82 1.45 -17.51
N PHE A 95 7.54 1.59 -16.21
CA PHE A 95 6.62 0.74 -15.49
C PHE A 95 5.23 0.78 -16.12
N PHE A 96 4.69 1.98 -16.38
CA PHE A 96 3.42 2.12 -17.09
C PHE A 96 3.48 1.58 -18.51
N LYS A 97 4.54 1.87 -19.28
CA LYS A 97 4.68 1.33 -20.65
C LYS A 97 4.62 -0.20 -20.66
N LYS A 98 5.15 -0.86 -19.63
CA LYS A 98 5.16 -2.33 -19.50
C LYS A 98 3.79 -2.89 -19.11
N HIS A 99 3.13 -2.29 -18.13
CA HIS A 99 1.95 -2.91 -17.49
C HIS A 99 0.61 -2.28 -17.88
N LEU A 100 0.56 -0.99 -18.20
CA LEU A 100 -0.69 -0.26 -18.40
C LEU A 100 -1.56 -0.86 -19.52
N LEU A 101 -0.96 -1.20 -20.66
CA LEU A 101 -1.70 -1.77 -21.80
C LEU A 101 -2.33 -3.13 -21.47
N GLN A 102 -1.72 -3.92 -20.58
CA GLN A 102 -2.28 -5.19 -20.14
C GLN A 102 -3.40 -4.95 -19.14
N ILE A 103 -3.21 -4.04 -18.18
CA ILE A 103 -4.23 -3.65 -17.21
C ILE A 103 -5.48 -3.10 -17.90
N LEU A 104 -5.33 -2.27 -18.94
CA LEU A 104 -6.46 -1.68 -19.67
C LEU A 104 -7.27 -2.71 -20.48
N LYS A 105 -6.73 -3.91 -20.72
CA LYS A 105 -7.47 -5.01 -21.36
C LYS A 105 -8.31 -5.81 -20.36
N GLU A 106 -8.05 -5.66 -19.06
CA GLU A 106 -8.85 -6.33 -18.04
C GLU A 106 -10.26 -5.73 -18.00
N PRO A 107 -11.31 -6.54 -17.82
CA PRO A 107 -12.66 -6.02 -17.70
C PRO A 107 -12.75 -5.07 -16.52
N LEU A 108 -13.50 -3.98 -16.72
CA LEU A 108 -13.82 -3.06 -15.63
C LEU A 108 -14.57 -3.85 -14.55
N GLN A 109 -13.96 -3.93 -13.37
CA GLN A 109 -14.62 -4.51 -12.21
C GLN A 109 -15.73 -3.56 -11.76
N ASP A 110 -16.83 -4.11 -11.24
CA ASP A 110 -17.80 -3.32 -10.52
C ASP A 110 -17.13 -2.70 -9.29
N LYS A 111 -17.15 -1.36 -9.24
CA LYS A 111 -16.54 -0.56 -8.17
C LYS A 111 -17.59 0.13 -7.31
N ILE A 112 -18.85 -0.32 -7.40
CA ILE A 112 -19.91 0.11 -6.49
C ILE A 112 -19.54 -0.39 -5.10
N CYS A 113 -19.22 0.55 -4.23
CA CYS A 113 -18.94 0.30 -2.83
C CYS A 113 -19.21 1.59 -2.06
N LYS A 114 -19.36 1.46 -0.74
CA LYS A 114 -19.35 2.64 0.13
C LYS A 114 -18.02 3.38 -0.09
N LYS A 115 -18.08 4.67 -0.44
CA LYS A 115 -16.88 5.50 -0.61
C LYS A 115 -16.36 6.01 0.73
N GLU A 116 -16.25 5.11 1.69
CA GLU A 116 -15.81 5.40 3.04
C GLU A 116 -15.13 4.15 3.61
N VAL A 117 -14.05 4.34 4.37
CA VAL A 117 -13.38 3.28 5.12
C VAL A 117 -12.91 3.81 6.48
N SER A 118 -13.05 2.99 7.52
CA SER A 118 -12.67 3.33 8.89
C SER A 118 -11.67 2.35 9.47
N TYR A 119 -10.73 2.86 10.25
CA TYR A 119 -9.70 2.08 10.95
C TYR A 119 -9.68 2.48 12.42
N LYS A 120 -9.98 1.53 13.33
CA LYS A 120 -9.75 1.72 14.77
C LYS A 120 -8.25 1.54 15.03
N CYS A 121 -7.62 2.60 15.55
CA CYS A 121 -6.20 2.70 15.81
C CYS A 121 -6.03 3.16 17.27
N ASP A 122 -5.83 2.22 18.18
CA ASP A 122 -5.76 2.51 19.63
C ASP A 122 -7.00 3.31 20.09
N GLU A 123 -6.82 4.45 20.75
CA GLU A 123 -7.93 5.30 21.18
C GLU A 123 -8.66 6.01 20.03
N LEU A 124 -8.13 6.06 18.80
CA LEU A 124 -8.71 6.85 17.70
C LEU A 124 -9.37 5.99 16.62
N VAL A 125 -10.40 6.51 15.97
CA VAL A 125 -10.94 5.99 14.70
C VAL A 125 -10.63 6.97 13.60
N TYR A 126 -9.93 6.49 12.57
CA TYR A 126 -9.65 7.24 11.34
C TYR A 126 -10.64 6.82 10.27
N THR A 127 -11.47 7.76 9.80
CA THR A 127 -12.42 7.52 8.71
C THR A 127 -12.03 8.37 7.50
N PHE A 128 -11.79 7.71 6.38
CA PHE A 128 -11.58 8.36 5.08
C PHE A 128 -12.85 8.21 4.26
N LYS A 129 -13.39 9.32 3.73
CA LYS A 129 -14.58 9.32 2.89
C LYS A 129 -14.35 10.17 1.64
N GLU A 130 -15.00 9.79 0.55
CA GLU A 130 -15.04 10.60 -0.66
C GLU A 130 -16.24 11.55 -0.62
N GLU A 131 -15.99 12.85 -0.65
CA GLU A 131 -17.02 13.89 -0.74
C GLU A 131 -16.59 14.91 -1.80
N ASN A 132 -17.48 15.25 -2.74
CA ASN A 132 -17.20 16.22 -3.82
C ASN A 132 -15.89 15.91 -4.59
N HIS A 133 -15.62 14.64 -4.89
CA HIS A 133 -14.40 14.15 -5.55
C HIS A 133 -13.10 14.41 -4.74
N GLN A 134 -13.21 14.61 -3.42
CA GLN A 134 -12.08 14.78 -2.52
C GLN A 134 -12.12 13.72 -1.42
N ILE A 135 -10.94 13.29 -0.97
CA ILE A 135 -10.82 12.40 0.19
C ILE A 135 -10.77 13.27 1.45
N ILE A 136 -11.78 13.15 2.29
CA ILE A 136 -11.90 13.83 3.58
C ILE A 136 -11.54 12.86 4.69
N LEU A 137 -10.67 13.30 5.60
CA LEU A 137 -10.32 12.58 6.81
C LEU A 137 -11.12 13.10 8.00
N ASN A 138 -11.80 12.21 8.70
CA ASN A 138 -12.38 12.45 10.02
C ASN A 138 -11.66 11.61 11.07
N ILE A 139 -11.38 12.19 12.23
CA ILE A 139 -10.71 11.50 13.36
C ILE A 139 -11.59 11.68 14.58
N THR A 140 -12.00 10.56 15.19
CA THR A 140 -12.82 10.52 16.41
C THR A 140 -12.18 9.64 17.46
N ASN A 141 -12.60 9.75 18.72
CA ASN A 141 -12.17 8.88 19.81
C ASN A 141 -13.19 7.74 19.99
#